data_AF-A0A1B1TUB0-F1
#
_entry.id   AF-A0A1B1TUB0-F1
#
_cell.length_a   1.000
_cell.length_b   1.000
_cell.length_c   1.000
_cell.angle_alpha   90.00
_cell.angle_beta   90.00
_cell.angle_gamma   90.00
#
_symmetry.space_group_name_H-M   'P 1'
#
loop_
_entity.id
_entity.type
_entity.pdbx_description
1 polymer ?
#
loop_
_entity_poly.entity_id
_entity_poly.type
_entity_poly.pdbx_seq_one_letter_code
_entity_poly.pdbx_strand_id
1 'polypeptide(L)'
;MSGKSLKSWFALVIAVAIALLWNLLGKYYLFYQPILPLSATNTEIDDWIADIFWLNNIISLVLGFLLLGFWIFKAYNKQFIRAELVLAKRFTWWLSALFHFFACLLIFFGTSYFLGWLDEGRYMEFWLWYPGCLLLDTLLIFWLPSALATPRSLRNIPPLAIKLRKFYGG
;
A
#
# COMPACT_ATOMS: atom_id res chain seq x y z
N MET A 1 -6.46 -5.59 29.47
CA MET A 1 -5.71 -5.61 28.19
C MET A 1 -5.46 -7.07 27.81
N SER A 2 -6.17 -7.62 26.82
CA SER A 2 -5.81 -8.94 26.27
C SER A 2 -4.54 -8.75 25.45
N GLY A 3 -3.38 -9.16 25.98
CA GLY A 3 -2.12 -9.11 25.26
C GLY A 3 -2.26 -9.78 23.90
N LYS A 4 -1.88 -9.07 22.83
CA LYS A 4 -1.78 -9.71 21.51
C LYS A 4 -0.80 -10.88 21.64
N SER A 5 -1.20 -12.04 21.15
CA SER A 5 -0.31 -13.21 21.15
C SER A 5 0.96 -12.90 20.35
N LEU A 6 2.09 -13.51 20.72
CA LEU A 6 3.37 -13.42 20.01
C LEU A 6 3.20 -13.64 18.50
N LYS A 7 2.31 -14.57 18.12
CA LYS A 7 1.94 -14.88 16.73
C LYS A 7 1.38 -13.67 15.97
N SER A 8 0.56 -12.83 16.62
CA SER A 8 0.00 -11.63 15.99
C SER A 8 1.04 -10.55 15.73
N TRP A 9 2.05 -10.43 16.59
CA TRP A 9 3.16 -9.51 16.37
C TRP A 9 4.07 -10.01 15.25
N PHE A 10 4.38 -11.30 15.25
CA PHE A 10 5.15 -11.94 14.19
C PHE A 10 4.49 -11.79 12.81
N ALA A 11 3.18 -12.02 12.71
CA ALA A 11 2.43 -11.82 11.47
C ALA A 11 2.48 -10.36 10.98
N LEU A 12 2.43 -9.39 11.89
CA LEU A 12 2.54 -7.97 11.54
C LEU A 12 3.95 -7.64 11.01
N VAL A 13 5.00 -8.15 11.66
CA VAL A 13 6.39 -7.98 11.20
C VAL A 13 6.57 -8.58 9.81
N ILE A 14 6.03 -9.77 9.56
CA ILE A 14 6.06 -10.40 8.22
C ILE A 14 5.33 -9.51 7.19
N ALA A 15 4.15 -8.99 7.52
CA ALA A 15 3.42 -8.14 6.59
C ALA A 15 4.18 -6.86 6.23
N VAL A 16 4.82 -6.23 7.23
CA VAL A 16 5.69 -5.06 7.00
C VAL A 16 6.89 -5.45 6.15
N ALA A 17 7.54 -6.58 6.41
CA ALA A 17 8.65 -7.07 5.60
C ALA A 17 8.23 -7.32 4.15
N ILE A 18 7.08 -7.96 3.91
CA ILE A 18 6.52 -8.16 2.56
C ILE A 18 6.28 -6.81 1.87
N ALA A 19 5.71 -5.84 2.57
CA ALA A 19 5.47 -4.51 2.04
C ALA A 19 6.77 -3.80 1.62
N LEU A 20 7.82 -3.88 2.45
CA LEU A 20 9.14 -3.34 2.15
C LEU A 20 9.79 -4.05 0.96
N LEU A 21 9.78 -5.40 0.96
CA LEU A 21 10.36 -6.20 -0.12
C LEU A 21 9.64 -5.94 -1.45
N TRP A 22 8.31 -5.85 -1.45
CA TRP A 22 7.54 -5.49 -2.63
C TRP A 22 7.94 -4.11 -3.15
N ASN A 23 7.98 -3.11 -2.25
CA ASN A 23 8.16 -1.73 -2.65
C ASN A 23 9.59 -1.43 -3.11
N LEU A 24 10.60 -2.03 -2.46
CA LEU A 24 12.02 -1.77 -2.75
C LEU A 24 12.66 -2.76 -3.73
N LEU A 25 12.18 -4.00 -3.81
CA LEU A 25 12.79 -5.04 -4.67
C LEU A 25 11.80 -5.56 -5.71
N GLY A 26 10.59 -5.93 -5.30
CA GLY A 26 9.60 -6.58 -6.16
C GLY A 26 9.24 -5.71 -7.38
N LYS A 27 8.89 -4.44 -7.15
CA LYS A 27 8.62 -3.49 -8.23
C LYS A 27 9.84 -3.23 -9.10
N TYR A 28 11.02 -3.06 -8.49
CA TYR A 28 12.25 -2.79 -9.25
C TYR A 28 12.53 -3.95 -10.21
N TYR A 29 12.42 -5.18 -9.71
CA TYR A 29 12.58 -6.39 -10.50
C TYR A 29 11.54 -6.51 -11.62
N LEU A 30 10.29 -6.10 -11.39
CA LEU A 30 9.23 -6.13 -12.42
C LEU A 30 9.51 -5.21 -13.61
N PHE A 31 10.07 -4.02 -13.37
CA PHE A 31 10.35 -3.04 -14.43
C PHE A 31 11.74 -3.20 -15.04
N TYR A 32 12.73 -3.64 -14.25
CA TYR A 32 14.12 -3.79 -14.72
C TYR A 32 14.38 -5.13 -15.44
N GLN A 33 13.69 -6.19 -15.04
CA GLN A 33 13.76 -7.46 -15.76
C GLN A 33 12.67 -7.50 -16.83
N PRO A 34 12.89 -8.20 -17.96
CA PRO A 34 11.93 -8.31 -19.06
C PRO A 34 10.74 -9.24 -18.71
N ILE A 35 10.14 -9.05 -17.52
CA ILE A 35 8.95 -9.74 -17.04
C ILE A 35 7.71 -9.04 -17.60
N LEU A 36 7.73 -7.71 -17.60
CA LEU A 36 6.70 -6.90 -18.24
C LEU A 36 7.04 -6.72 -19.73
N PRO A 37 6.04 -6.75 -20.62
CA PRO A 37 6.23 -6.50 -22.04
C PRO A 37 6.42 -5.00 -22.27
N LEU A 38 7.60 -4.50 -21.93
CA LEU A 38 8.03 -3.12 -22.13
C LEU A 38 8.70 -2.98 -23.51
N SER A 39 8.32 -1.94 -24.22
CA SER A 39 8.90 -1.51 -25.49
C SER A 39 10.07 -0.54 -25.29
N ALA A 40 10.20 0.05 -24.10
CA ALA A 40 11.34 0.86 -23.70
C ALA A 40 12.65 0.07 -23.70
N THR A 41 13.71 0.72 -24.13
CA THR A 41 15.09 0.22 -24.04
C THR A 41 15.57 0.21 -22.59
N ASN A 42 16.60 -0.58 -22.28
CA ASN A 42 17.17 -0.64 -20.93
C ASN A 42 17.63 0.74 -20.41
N THR A 43 18.18 1.58 -21.29
CA THR A 43 18.60 2.96 -20.94
C THR A 43 17.41 3.83 -20.55
N GLU A 44 16.30 3.73 -21.29
CA GLU A 44 15.08 4.48 -20.96
C GLU A 44 14.43 3.97 -19.67
N ILE A 45 14.51 2.66 -19.40
CA ILE A 45 14.07 2.09 -18.13
C ILE A 45 14.94 2.61 -16.98
N ASP A 46 16.26 2.67 -17.15
CA ASP A 46 17.18 3.17 -16.13
C ASP A 46 16.94 4.66 -15.81
N ASP A 47 16.74 5.48 -16.84
CA ASP A 47 16.42 6.90 -16.69
C ASP A 47 15.09 7.08 -15.95
N TRP A 48 14.05 6.34 -16.33
CA TRP A 48 12.75 6.38 -15.66
C TRP A 48 12.87 5.94 -14.19
N ILE A 49 13.70 4.93 -13.93
CA ILE A 49 13.92 4.43 -12.58
C ILE A 49 14.58 5.51 -11.70
N ALA A 50 15.59 6.19 -12.23
CA ALA A 50 16.30 7.25 -11.53
C ALA A 50 15.41 8.47 -11.26
N ASP A 51 14.62 8.87 -12.24
CA ASP A 51 13.84 10.11 -12.21
C ASP A 51 12.53 9.98 -11.42
N ILE A 52 11.79 8.88 -11.63
CA ILE A 52 10.39 8.75 -11.18
C ILE A 52 10.22 7.63 -10.17
N PHE A 53 10.73 6.44 -10.49
CA PHE A 53 10.37 5.22 -9.76
C PHE A 53 10.73 5.29 -8.27
N TRP A 54 11.99 5.59 -7.94
CA TRP A 54 12.45 5.56 -6.55
C TRP A 54 11.76 6.61 -5.69
N LEU A 55 11.61 7.82 -6.23
CA LEU A 55 10.90 8.90 -5.55
C LEU A 55 9.46 8.49 -5.22
N ASN A 56 8.72 7.97 -6.21
CA ASN A 56 7.34 7.55 -6.02
C ASN A 56 7.21 6.36 -5.07
N ASN A 57 8.14 5.41 -5.12
CA ASN A 57 8.17 4.27 -4.19
C ASN A 57 8.34 4.71 -2.74
N ILE A 58 9.35 5.56 -2.48
CA ILE A 58 9.62 6.09 -1.13
C ILE A 58 8.41 6.86 -0.62
N ILE A 59 7.81 7.71 -1.45
CA ILE A 59 6.62 8.48 -1.09
C ILE A 59 5.45 7.56 -0.76
N SER A 60 5.19 6.55 -1.60
CA SER A 60 4.10 5.59 -1.36
C SER A 60 4.30 4.84 -0.04
N LEU A 61 5.53 4.41 0.23
CA LEU A 61 5.88 3.70 1.46
C LEU A 61 5.71 4.58 2.71
N VAL A 62 6.22 5.81 2.68
CA VAL A 62 6.09 6.76 3.79
C VAL A 62 4.62 7.10 4.03
N LEU A 63 3.88 7.47 2.99
CA LEU A 63 2.48 7.83 3.10
C LEU A 63 1.63 6.65 3.60
N GLY A 64 1.86 5.45 3.08
CA GLY A 64 1.17 4.23 3.49
C GLY A 64 1.39 3.90 4.97
N PHE A 65 2.64 3.99 5.44
CA PHE A 65 2.93 3.78 6.86
C PHE A 65 2.38 4.87 7.77
N LEU A 66 2.38 6.13 7.34
CA LEU A 66 1.75 7.22 8.09
C LEU A 66 0.23 6.99 8.25
N LEU A 67 -0.45 6.61 7.17
CA LEU A 67 -1.88 6.30 7.20
C LEU A 67 -2.18 5.04 8.03
N LEU A 68 -1.32 4.02 7.95
CA LEU A 68 -1.41 2.83 8.81
C LEU A 68 -1.26 3.21 10.28
N GLY A 69 -0.25 4.00 10.64
CA GLY A 69 -0.02 4.50 11.99
C GLY A 69 -1.22 5.28 12.52
N PHE A 70 -1.75 6.20 11.71
CA PHE A 70 -2.96 6.97 12.02
C PHE A 70 -4.18 6.05 12.25
N TRP A 71 -4.37 5.05 11.38
CA TRP A 71 -5.44 4.07 11.52
C TRP A 71 -5.32 3.28 12.82
N ILE A 72 -4.14 2.74 13.11
CA ILE A 72 -3.87 1.97 14.33
C ILE A 72 -4.13 2.84 15.56
N PHE A 73 -3.57 4.05 15.61
CA PHE A 73 -3.80 4.99 16.72
C PHE A 73 -5.30 5.24 16.95
N LYS A 74 -6.05 5.52 15.88
CA LYS A 74 -7.50 5.77 15.94
C LYS A 74 -8.29 4.53 16.35
N ALA A 75 -7.88 3.34 15.91
CA ALA A 75 -8.54 2.08 16.20
C ALA A 75 -8.35 1.64 17.66
N TYR A 76 -7.20 1.94 18.25
CA TYR A 76 -6.86 1.56 19.63
C TYR A 76 -7.44 2.51 20.69
N ASN A 77 -7.55 3.80 20.40
CA ASN A 77 -8.00 4.80 21.37
C ASN A 77 -9.53 4.95 21.47
N LYS A 78 -10.32 4.22 20.67
CA LYS A 78 -11.79 4.31 20.70
C LYS A 78 -12.41 3.04 21.27
N GLN A 79 -13.22 3.22 22.31
CA GLN A 79 -14.16 2.19 22.78
C GLN A 79 -15.47 2.31 21.98
N PHE A 80 -15.93 1.19 21.44
CA PHE A 80 -17.15 1.15 20.62
C PHE A 80 -18.26 0.48 21.42
N ILE A 81 -19.22 1.29 21.86
CA ILE A 81 -20.36 0.84 22.66
C ILE A 81 -21.53 0.41 21.76
N ARG A 82 -21.62 0.97 20.53
CA ARG A 82 -22.70 0.71 19.56
C ARG A 82 -22.16 0.24 18.21
N ALA A 83 -22.89 -0.64 17.54
CA ALA A 83 -22.52 -1.20 16.22
C ALA A 83 -22.47 -0.16 15.10
N GLU A 84 -23.35 0.85 15.13
CA GLU A 84 -23.37 1.96 14.16
C GLU A 84 -22.05 2.75 14.14
N LEU A 85 -21.43 2.94 15.31
CA LEU A 85 -20.15 3.62 15.44
C LEU A 85 -19.00 2.85 14.77
N VAL A 86 -19.13 1.52 14.65
CA VAL A 86 -18.17 0.64 13.94
C VAL A 86 -18.35 0.77 12.43
N LEU A 87 -19.59 0.89 11.94
CA LEU A 87 -19.87 1.08 10.51
C LEU A 87 -19.30 2.40 9.98
N ALA A 88 -19.40 3.49 10.73
CA ALA A 88 -18.78 4.78 10.36
C ALA A 88 -17.25 4.68 10.22
N LYS A 89 -16.60 3.77 10.96
CA LYS A 89 -15.15 3.52 10.84
C LYS A 89 -14.80 2.72 9.60
N ARG A 90 -15.71 1.89 9.10
CA ARG A 90 -15.53 1.21 7.82
C ARG A 90 -15.36 2.21 6.69
N PHE A 91 -16.20 3.24 6.66
CA PHE A 91 -16.08 4.31 5.67
C PHE A 91 -14.76 5.07 5.83
N THR A 92 -14.35 5.40 7.07
CA THR A 92 -13.05 6.04 7.30
C THR A 92 -11.89 5.18 6.78
N TRP A 93 -11.92 3.87 7.02
CA TRP A 93 -10.86 2.95 6.57
C TRP A 93 -10.74 2.94 5.04
N TRP A 94 -11.87 2.83 4.34
CA TRP A 94 -11.90 2.91 2.87
C TRP A 94 -11.43 4.27 2.37
N LEU A 95 -11.84 5.35 3.02
CA LEU A 95 -11.39 6.69 2.66
C LEU A 95 -9.88 6.82 2.81
N SER A 96 -9.27 6.24 3.85
CA SER A 96 -7.81 6.20 4.01
C SER A 96 -7.12 5.39 2.92
N ALA A 97 -7.65 4.21 2.55
CA ALA A 97 -7.09 3.40 1.47
C ALA A 97 -7.20 4.11 0.10
N LEU A 98 -8.35 4.72 -0.19
CA LEU A 98 -8.55 5.49 -1.42
C LEU A 98 -7.65 6.72 -1.43
N PHE A 99 -7.57 7.45 -0.32
CA PHE A 99 -6.68 8.60 -0.20
C PHE A 99 -5.22 8.21 -0.44
N HIS A 100 -4.74 7.10 0.13
CA HIS A 100 -3.41 6.58 -0.15
C HIS A 100 -3.20 6.36 -1.66
N PHE A 101 -4.09 5.59 -2.28
CA PHE A 101 -3.99 5.26 -3.70
C PHE A 101 -4.00 6.50 -4.58
N PHE A 102 -4.99 7.38 -4.41
CA PHE A 102 -5.13 8.59 -5.23
C PHE A 102 -4.00 9.60 -5.00
N ALA A 103 -3.49 9.73 -3.77
CA ALA A 103 -2.35 10.58 -3.50
C ALA A 103 -1.09 10.06 -4.19
N CYS A 104 -0.81 8.74 -4.10
CA CYS A 104 0.32 8.15 -4.82
C CYS A 104 0.16 8.29 -6.33
N LEU A 105 -1.06 8.09 -6.84
CA LEU A 105 -1.38 8.25 -8.25
C LEU A 105 -1.12 9.70 -8.71
N LEU A 106 -1.62 10.68 -7.96
CA LEU A 106 -1.42 12.10 -8.26
C LEU A 106 0.06 12.48 -8.27
N ILE A 107 0.84 11.96 -7.32
CA ILE A 107 2.28 12.22 -7.26
C ILE A 107 2.99 11.56 -8.43
N PHE A 108 2.61 10.34 -8.81
CA PHE A 108 3.16 9.66 -9.98
C PHE A 108 2.88 10.44 -11.27
N PHE A 109 1.63 10.83 -11.51
CA PHE A 109 1.28 11.66 -12.67
C PHE A 109 1.96 13.03 -12.63
N GLY A 110 2.02 13.67 -11.46
CA GLY A 110 2.66 14.97 -11.30
C GLY A 110 4.16 14.92 -11.57
N THR A 111 4.89 14.02 -10.90
CA THR A 111 6.35 13.87 -11.09
C THR A 111 6.69 13.54 -12.54
N SER A 112 5.95 12.61 -13.13
CA SER A 112 6.17 12.22 -14.50
C SER A 112 5.78 13.31 -15.52
N TYR A 113 4.82 14.19 -15.20
CA TYR A 113 4.54 15.38 -16.01
C TYR A 113 5.71 16.36 -15.97
N PHE A 114 6.13 16.76 -14.78
CA PHE A 114 7.17 17.78 -14.60
C PHE A 114 8.55 17.32 -15.07
N LEU A 115 8.81 16.01 -15.11
CA LEU A 115 10.04 15.42 -15.61
C LEU A 115 9.95 15.02 -17.11
N GLY A 116 8.86 15.37 -17.81
CA GLY A 116 8.74 15.19 -19.26
C GLY A 116 8.38 13.77 -19.73
N TRP A 117 8.06 12.86 -18.81
CA TRP A 117 7.70 11.47 -19.12
C TRP A 117 6.25 11.28 -19.60
N LEU A 118 5.43 12.35 -19.58
CA LEU A 118 4.07 12.37 -20.16
C LEU A 118 4.04 12.78 -21.63
N ASP A 119 4.97 13.63 -22.05
CA ASP A 119 4.75 14.48 -23.23
C ASP A 119 4.95 13.77 -24.57
N GLU A 120 5.65 12.62 -24.58
CA GLU A 120 6.09 12.02 -25.84
C GLU A 120 5.30 10.79 -26.30
N GLY A 121 4.33 10.27 -25.54
CA GLY A 121 3.56 9.07 -25.92
C GLY A 121 4.37 7.76 -26.05
N ARG A 122 5.71 7.82 -25.99
CA ARG A 122 6.63 6.70 -26.18
C ARG A 122 6.61 5.67 -25.06
N TYR A 123 6.15 6.03 -23.87
CA TYR A 123 6.23 5.17 -22.68
C TYR A 123 4.90 4.95 -21.96
N MET A 124 3.79 4.90 -22.71
CA MET A 124 2.43 4.61 -22.17
C MET A 124 2.37 3.36 -21.28
N GLU A 125 3.28 2.41 -21.47
CA GLU A 125 3.43 1.21 -20.67
C GLU A 125 3.73 1.48 -19.18
N PHE A 126 4.59 2.45 -18.83
CA PHE A 126 4.83 2.79 -17.42
C PHE A 126 3.54 3.31 -16.76
N TRP A 127 2.76 4.08 -17.51
CA TRP A 127 1.45 4.60 -17.11
C TRP A 127 0.40 3.52 -16.95
N LEU A 128 0.53 2.41 -17.67
CA LEU A 128 -0.38 1.28 -17.57
C LEU A 128 -0.03 0.40 -16.35
N TRP A 129 1.25 0.07 -16.20
CA TRP A 129 1.70 -0.91 -15.21
C TRP A 129 1.89 -0.32 -13.80
N TYR A 130 2.41 0.91 -13.70
CA TYR A 130 2.75 1.50 -12.41
C TYR A 130 1.53 1.78 -11.52
N PRO A 131 0.37 2.27 -12.03
CA PRO A 131 -0.84 2.37 -11.22
C PRO A 131 -1.33 1.04 -10.65
N GLY A 132 -1.16 -0.07 -11.38
CA GLY A 132 -1.42 -1.42 -10.85
C GLY A 132 -0.51 -1.75 -9.66
N CYS A 133 0.75 -1.32 -9.73
CA CYS A 133 1.69 -1.44 -8.63
C CYS A 133 1.32 -0.58 -7.42
N LEU A 134 0.80 0.64 -7.63
CA LEU A 134 0.30 1.52 -6.55
C LEU A 134 -0.96 0.96 -5.86
N LEU A 135 -1.79 0.24 -6.61
CA LEU A 135 -2.90 -0.50 -6.01
C LEU A 135 -2.37 -1.61 -5.09
N LEU A 136 -1.36 -2.36 -5.53
CA LEU A 136 -0.68 -3.36 -4.70
C LEU A 136 0.02 -2.74 -3.49
N ASP A 137 0.61 -1.56 -3.62
CA ASP A 137 1.17 -0.82 -2.48
C ASP A 137 0.10 -0.53 -1.44
N THR A 138 -1.07 -0.06 -1.86
CA THR A 138 -2.21 0.18 -0.96
C THR A 138 -2.64 -1.11 -0.25
N LEU A 139 -2.59 -2.24 -0.96
CA LEU A 139 -2.92 -3.54 -0.38
C LEU A 139 -1.87 -4.02 0.62
N LEU A 140 -0.58 -3.93 0.27
CA LEU A 140 0.50 -4.52 1.05
C LEU A 140 0.99 -3.63 2.18
N ILE A 141 1.01 -2.30 1.98
CA ILE A 141 1.51 -1.32 2.95
C ILE A 141 0.41 -0.92 3.94
N PHE A 142 -0.83 -0.74 3.47
CA PHE A 142 -1.94 -0.26 4.29
C PHE A 142 -2.94 -1.37 4.65
N TRP A 143 -3.52 -2.08 3.66
CA TRP A 143 -4.60 -3.02 3.95
C TRP A 143 -4.13 -4.22 4.77
N LEU A 144 -3.07 -4.92 4.35
CA LEU A 144 -2.63 -6.13 5.01
C LEU A 144 -2.22 -5.85 6.47
N PRO A 145 -1.34 -4.87 6.77
CA PRO A 145 -0.98 -4.56 8.14
C PRO A 145 -2.17 -4.05 8.96
N SER A 146 -3.07 -3.26 8.38
CA SER A 146 -4.27 -2.80 9.09
C SER A 146 -5.24 -3.97 9.39
N ALA A 147 -5.41 -4.92 8.48
CA ALA A 147 -6.20 -6.13 8.67
C ALA A 147 -5.66 -7.00 9.81
N LEU A 148 -4.33 -7.06 9.99
CA LEU A 148 -3.68 -7.77 11.08
C LEU A 148 -3.73 -6.98 12.40
N ALA A 149 -3.51 -5.66 12.34
CA ALA A 149 -3.34 -4.83 13.53
C ALA A 149 -4.67 -4.45 14.21
N THR A 150 -5.78 -4.39 13.49
CA THR A 150 -7.07 -3.88 13.98
C THR A 150 -7.60 -4.68 15.20
N PRO A 151 -8.15 -4.06 16.25
CA PRO A 151 -8.72 -4.78 17.40
C PRO A 151 -9.89 -5.72 17.05
N ARG A 152 -10.17 -6.72 17.89
CA ARG A 152 -11.26 -7.72 17.68
C ARG A 152 -12.64 -7.08 17.48
N SER A 153 -12.94 -5.99 18.20
CA SER A 153 -14.18 -5.22 18.07
C SER A 153 -14.38 -4.60 16.68
N LEU A 154 -13.30 -4.45 15.92
CA LEU A 154 -13.27 -3.82 14.59
C LEU A 154 -12.88 -4.81 13.48
N ARG A 155 -12.90 -6.12 13.75
CA ARG A 155 -12.44 -7.18 12.83
C ARG A 155 -13.17 -7.26 11.48
N ASN A 156 -14.34 -6.61 11.37
CA ASN A 156 -15.14 -6.58 10.14
C ASN A 156 -14.86 -5.34 9.27
N ILE A 157 -13.97 -4.44 9.72
CA ILE A 157 -13.72 -3.20 8.99
C ILE A 157 -12.82 -3.43 7.79
N PRO A 158 -11.55 -3.88 7.94
CA PRO A 158 -10.75 -4.19 6.77
C PRO A 158 -11.35 -5.44 6.11
N PRO A 159 -11.59 -5.42 4.78
CA PRO A 159 -12.17 -6.57 4.10
C PRO A 159 -11.29 -7.80 4.29
N LEU A 160 -11.91 -8.98 4.44
CA LEU A 160 -11.25 -10.28 4.61
C LEU A 160 -10.37 -10.44 5.86
N ALA A 161 -10.33 -9.47 6.78
CA ALA A 161 -9.51 -9.55 7.99
C ALA A 161 -9.82 -10.77 8.88
N ILE A 162 -11.08 -11.21 8.95
CA ILE A 162 -11.45 -12.45 9.66
C ILE A 162 -10.82 -13.67 9.01
N LYS A 163 -10.86 -13.78 7.68
CA LYS A 163 -10.31 -14.94 6.96
C LYS A 163 -8.80 -15.00 7.17
N LEU A 164 -8.12 -13.87 7.01
CA LEU A 164 -6.70 -13.73 7.32
C LEU A 164 -6.37 -14.24 8.72
N ARG A 165 -7.09 -13.79 9.75
CA ARG A 165 -6.89 -14.21 11.16
C ARG A 165 -7.04 -15.71 11.37
N LYS A 166 -8.01 -16.34 10.69
CA LYS A 166 -8.19 -17.80 10.77
C LYS A 166 -6.97 -18.55 10.25
N PHE A 167 -6.29 -18.05 9.21
CA PHE A 167 -5.10 -18.71 8.65
C PHE A 167 -3.89 -18.73 9.60
N TYR A 168 -3.73 -17.74 10.48
CA TYR A 168 -2.59 -17.67 11.43
C TYR A 168 -2.97 -17.86 12.91
N GLY A 169 -4.20 -18.34 13.19
CA GLY A 169 -4.62 -18.80 14.51
C GLY A 169 -5.14 -17.73 15.48
N GLY A 170 -5.85 -16.71 14.97
CA GLY A 170 -6.45 -15.61 15.76
C GLY A 170 -7.90 -15.80 16.22
#